data_AF-A0A7C2M8C9-F1
#
_entry.id   AF-A0A7C2M8C9-F1
#
_cell.length_a   1.000
_cell.length_b   1.000
_cell.length_c   1.000
_cell.angle_alpha   90.00
_cell.angle_beta   90.00
_cell.angle_gamma   90.00
#
_symmetry.space_group_name_H-M   'P 1'
#
loop_
_entity.id
_entity.type
_entity.pdbx_description
1 polymer ?
#
loop_
_entity_poly.entity_id
_entity_poly.type
_entity_poly.pdbx_seq_one_letter_code
_entity_poly.pdbx_strand_id
1 'polypeptide(L)'
;MSSNKKYWQSVEELKESSSIVEAHQQKEFAEEIPTDEFLGDKETLESSNTSRRDFLKYVGFSTAAASLAACEGPVLKSIPYVVQPERIVPGVANFYATTMADGFDFAGVLVKTREGRPIKIEHNAMAKTGANARVQASVLSLYDNKRLQRPEANGQVVSWEQLDKEVKEKLNNVSGDIVLLTQTFASPSTSRLINDFSQKYGNVRHVVYDTVSEDAALDAFQARYGTRALPNYDFSKAETIVSVGADFLGDWAGGGYDAAYAKGRIPKNGKMSRHVQFESNFSLSGGSADRRVPVTPSQQKMVLAALYGYVTGGSASSNLPAAIDDAVVKAARQLRKSGSGAVVVTGIPDVDAQSLVLSINEALGSAVMDTENPRMLRQGNAAQVKQLVADMNAGQVGAILIAGVNPVYSLPFAEEFVEGLKKVDLSVAFSMKKDETALLCNYIA
;
A
#
# COMPACT_ATOMS: atom_id res chain seq x y z
N MET A 1 -18.29 -26.80 -40.02
CA MET A 1 -17.29 -27.65 -40.70
C MET A 1 -15.95 -27.40 -40.05
N SER A 2 -15.50 -28.35 -39.24
CA SER A 2 -14.30 -28.24 -38.40
C SER A 2 -13.03 -28.28 -39.22
N SER A 3 -12.32 -27.16 -39.30
CA SER A 3 -10.94 -27.10 -39.78
C SER A 3 -10.00 -27.59 -38.66
N ASN A 4 -9.93 -28.89 -38.42
CA ASN A 4 -8.82 -29.49 -37.68
C ASN A 4 -7.58 -29.38 -38.59
N LYS A 5 -6.78 -28.34 -38.41
CA LYS A 5 -5.48 -28.22 -39.08
C LYS A 5 -4.53 -29.23 -38.46
N LYS A 6 -4.31 -30.35 -39.17
CA LYS A 6 -3.34 -31.36 -38.81
C LYS A 6 -1.95 -30.86 -39.23
N TYR A 7 -1.06 -30.66 -38.26
CA TYR A 7 0.33 -30.26 -38.50
C TYR A 7 1.18 -31.53 -38.54
N TRP A 8 1.73 -31.82 -39.71
CA TRP A 8 2.57 -33.00 -39.95
C TRP A 8 4.00 -32.73 -39.48
N GLN A 9 4.53 -33.58 -38.61
CA GLN A 9 5.89 -33.47 -38.06
C GLN A 9 6.90 -34.33 -38.84
N SER A 10 6.45 -35.33 -39.59
CA SER A 10 7.27 -36.15 -40.48
C SER A 10 6.51 -36.53 -41.75
N VAL A 11 7.24 -37.02 -42.76
CA VAL A 11 6.66 -37.43 -44.06
C VAL A 11 5.73 -38.64 -43.89
N GLU A 12 6.00 -39.46 -42.89
CA GLU A 12 5.30 -40.69 -42.58
C GLU A 12 3.89 -40.44 -42.06
N GLU A 13 3.63 -39.28 -41.44
CA GLU A 13 2.30 -38.92 -40.96
C GLU A 13 1.32 -38.63 -42.12
N LEU A 14 1.79 -38.24 -43.31
CA LEU A 14 0.94 -38.01 -44.49
C LEU A 14 0.21 -39.27 -44.97
N LYS A 15 0.63 -40.46 -44.54
CA LYS A 15 -0.05 -41.72 -44.83
C LYS A 15 -1.08 -41.97 -43.74
N GLU A 16 -2.36 -41.98 -44.10
CA GLU A 16 -3.50 -42.07 -43.15
C GLU A 16 -3.47 -43.31 -42.22
N SER A 17 -2.69 -44.34 -42.56
CA SER A 17 -2.53 -45.59 -41.80
C SER A 17 -1.05 -46.04 -41.68
N SER A 18 -0.16 -45.10 -41.37
CA SER A 18 1.25 -45.45 -41.11
C SER A 18 1.39 -46.16 -39.76
N SER A 19 1.66 -47.46 -39.78
CA SER A 19 1.92 -48.27 -38.57
C SER A 19 3.08 -47.75 -37.74
N ILE A 20 4.04 -47.06 -38.37
CA ILE A 20 5.20 -46.43 -37.73
C ILE A 20 4.77 -45.22 -36.90
N VAL A 21 3.82 -44.42 -37.40
CA VAL A 21 3.35 -43.20 -36.71
C VAL A 21 2.48 -43.57 -35.51
N GLU A 22 1.60 -44.55 -35.65
CA GLU A 22 0.81 -45.07 -34.51
C GLU A 22 1.70 -45.72 -33.44
N ALA A 23 2.76 -46.43 -33.84
CA ALA A 23 3.69 -47.06 -32.90
C ALA A 23 4.54 -46.05 -32.10
N HIS A 24 4.92 -44.92 -32.70
CA HIS A 24 5.85 -43.96 -32.07
C HIS A 24 5.19 -42.70 -31.51
N GLN A 25 3.96 -42.33 -31.91
CA GLN A 25 3.30 -41.12 -31.38
C GLN A 25 3.03 -41.18 -29.87
N GLN A 26 2.99 -42.38 -29.29
CA GLN A 26 2.68 -42.60 -27.87
C GLN A 26 3.81 -43.32 -27.10
N LYS A 27 4.95 -43.59 -27.75
CA LYS A 27 6.07 -44.33 -27.16
C LYS A 27 7.37 -43.51 -27.27
N GLU A 28 8.02 -43.23 -26.14
CA GLU A 28 9.31 -42.52 -26.10
C GLU A 28 10.46 -43.39 -26.67
N PHE A 29 10.28 -44.72 -26.68
CA PHE A 29 11.24 -45.68 -27.22
C PHE A 29 10.67 -46.42 -28.44
N ALA A 30 11.53 -46.73 -29.40
CA ALA A 30 11.14 -47.37 -30.66
C ALA A 30 10.73 -48.85 -30.51
N GLU A 31 11.24 -49.51 -29.46
CA GLU A 31 10.89 -50.88 -29.08
C GLU A 31 10.19 -50.85 -27.71
N GLU A 32 9.15 -51.67 -27.56
CA GLU A 32 8.44 -51.82 -26.29
C GLU A 32 9.36 -52.53 -25.31
N ILE A 33 9.62 -51.92 -24.14
CA ILE A 33 10.41 -52.56 -23.10
C ILE A 33 9.63 -53.81 -22.68
N PRO A 34 10.21 -55.03 -22.75
CA PRO A 34 9.49 -56.29 -22.59
C PRO A 34 9.15 -56.51 -21.12
N THR A 35 8.14 -55.78 -20.65
CA THR A 35 7.62 -55.84 -19.28
C THR A 35 6.62 -56.99 -19.14
N ASP A 36 5.80 -57.24 -20.17
CA ASP A 36 4.83 -58.34 -20.19
C ASP A 36 5.47 -59.72 -20.35
N GLU A 37 6.56 -59.84 -21.12
CA GLU A 37 7.29 -61.12 -21.30
C GLU A 37 7.99 -61.57 -20.00
N PHE A 38 8.19 -60.65 -19.04
CA PHE A 38 8.88 -60.91 -17.77
C PHE A 38 7.94 -60.94 -16.55
N LEU A 39 6.85 -60.17 -16.56
CA LEU A 39 5.86 -60.10 -15.47
C LEU A 39 4.58 -60.91 -15.74
N GLY A 40 4.31 -61.29 -16.99
CA GLY A 40 3.07 -61.95 -17.41
C GLY A 40 2.98 -63.44 -17.08
N ASP A 41 4.10 -64.10 -16.78
CA ASP A 41 4.16 -65.56 -16.59
C ASP A 41 3.88 -65.95 -15.13
N LYS A 42 2.63 -65.71 -14.68
CA LYS A 42 2.17 -65.96 -13.31
C LYS A 42 2.32 -67.42 -12.86
N GLU A 43 2.14 -68.39 -13.76
CA GLU A 43 2.24 -69.82 -13.42
C GLU A 43 3.69 -70.26 -13.10
N THR A 44 4.68 -69.65 -13.76
CA THR A 44 6.12 -69.87 -13.55
C THR A 44 6.61 -69.18 -12.28
N LEU A 45 6.01 -68.03 -11.93
CA LEU A 45 6.26 -67.31 -10.68
C LEU A 45 5.75 -68.06 -9.44
N GLU A 46 4.54 -68.66 -9.51
CA GLU A 46 3.95 -69.38 -8.38
C GLU A 46 4.54 -70.79 -8.16
N SER A 47 5.07 -71.42 -9.21
CA SER A 47 5.64 -72.78 -9.14
C SER A 47 7.15 -72.83 -8.85
N SER A 48 7.86 -71.70 -8.85
CA SER A 48 9.31 -71.66 -8.62
C SER A 48 9.68 -71.56 -7.13
N ASN A 49 10.41 -72.56 -6.62
CA ASN A 49 11.20 -72.42 -5.39
C ASN A 49 12.35 -71.45 -5.70
N THR A 50 12.11 -70.15 -5.53
CA THR A 50 13.03 -69.08 -5.97
C THR A 50 14.42 -69.23 -5.33
N SER A 51 15.42 -69.47 -6.16
CA SER A 51 16.81 -69.46 -5.70
C SER A 51 17.23 -68.01 -5.38
N ARG A 52 18.21 -67.81 -4.46
CA ARG A 52 18.76 -66.48 -4.15
C ARG A 52 19.17 -65.69 -5.40
N ARG A 53 19.60 -66.40 -6.46
CA ARG A 53 19.99 -65.81 -7.74
C ARG A 53 18.79 -65.24 -8.50
N ASP A 54 17.64 -65.90 -8.47
CA ASP A 54 16.46 -65.44 -9.19
C ASP A 54 15.80 -64.27 -8.45
N PHE A 55 15.79 -64.30 -7.11
CA PHE A 55 15.39 -63.13 -6.31
C PHE A 55 16.24 -61.88 -6.62
N LEU A 56 17.57 -62.02 -6.72
CA LEU A 56 18.45 -60.90 -7.07
C LEU A 56 18.23 -60.38 -8.50
N LYS A 57 17.88 -61.24 -9.45
CA LYS A 57 17.48 -60.82 -10.80
C LYS A 57 16.16 -60.02 -10.76
N TYR A 58 15.16 -60.51 -10.02
CA TYR A 58 13.88 -59.82 -9.87
C TYR A 58 14.02 -58.46 -9.20
N VAL A 59 14.74 -58.37 -8.08
CA VAL A 59 14.98 -57.10 -7.38
C VAL A 59 15.83 -56.16 -8.24
N GLY A 60 16.86 -56.67 -8.92
CA GLY A 60 17.68 -55.88 -9.83
C GLY A 60 16.88 -55.26 -10.97
N PHE A 61 16.04 -56.05 -11.65
CA PHE A 61 15.21 -55.56 -12.75
C PHE A 61 14.07 -54.64 -12.30
N SER A 62 13.37 -54.96 -11.21
CA SER A 62 12.29 -54.12 -10.69
C SER A 62 12.79 -52.77 -10.16
N THR A 63 13.96 -52.75 -9.51
CA THR A 63 14.60 -51.49 -9.09
C THR A 63 15.08 -50.68 -10.28
N ALA A 64 15.64 -51.32 -11.31
CA ALA A 64 16.05 -50.65 -12.54
C ALA A 64 14.86 -50.06 -13.32
N ALA A 65 13.76 -50.81 -13.46
CA ALA A 65 12.54 -50.34 -14.12
C ALA A 65 11.87 -49.18 -13.36
N ALA A 66 11.78 -49.27 -12.02
CA ALA A 66 11.28 -48.18 -11.20
C ALA A 66 12.19 -46.93 -11.27
N SER A 67 13.51 -47.12 -11.38
CA SER A 67 14.44 -45.99 -11.56
C SER A 67 14.34 -45.34 -12.94
N LEU A 68 14.02 -46.10 -13.99
CA LEU A 68 13.79 -45.57 -15.34
C LEU A 68 12.47 -44.79 -15.44
N ALA A 69 11.39 -45.32 -14.85
CA ALA A 69 10.11 -44.59 -14.76
C ALA A 69 10.20 -43.33 -13.86
N ALA A 70 11.09 -43.33 -12.85
CA ALA A 70 11.39 -42.16 -12.04
C ALA A 70 12.29 -41.12 -12.74
N CYS A 71 12.86 -41.46 -13.91
CA CYS A 71 13.68 -40.57 -14.74
C CYS A 71 12.89 -39.91 -15.89
N GLU A 72 11.61 -40.22 -16.08
CA GLU A 72 10.76 -39.50 -17.03
C GLU A 72 10.42 -38.11 -16.48
N GLY A 73 11.05 -37.09 -17.05
CA GLY A 73 10.77 -35.69 -16.72
C GLY A 73 9.33 -35.33 -17.10
N PRO A 74 8.65 -34.45 -16.35
CA PRO A 74 7.28 -34.09 -16.67
C PRO A 74 7.19 -33.40 -18.03
N VAL A 75 6.19 -33.76 -18.83
CA VAL A 75 5.92 -33.10 -20.12
C VAL A 75 5.52 -31.64 -19.89
N LEU A 76 6.43 -30.71 -20.23
CA LEU A 76 6.20 -29.27 -20.11
C LEU A 76 5.46 -28.74 -21.36
N LYS A 77 4.24 -28.24 -21.17
CA LYS A 77 3.42 -27.68 -22.27
C LYS A 77 3.71 -26.19 -22.45
N SER A 78 3.85 -25.76 -23.71
CA SER A 78 3.90 -24.35 -24.10
C SER A 78 2.59 -23.96 -24.78
N ILE A 79 1.79 -23.12 -24.13
CA ILE A 79 0.47 -22.70 -24.64
C ILE A 79 0.58 -21.30 -25.24
N PRO A 80 0.45 -21.12 -26.57
CA PRO A 80 0.46 -19.81 -27.19
C PRO A 80 -0.86 -19.07 -26.98
N TYR A 81 -0.86 -17.76 -27.24
CA TYR A 81 -2.09 -16.98 -27.30
C TYR A 81 -3.02 -17.49 -28.40
N VAL A 82 -4.33 -17.57 -28.11
CA VAL A 82 -5.35 -17.80 -29.15
C VAL A 82 -5.43 -16.60 -30.09
N VAL A 83 -5.46 -15.40 -29.50
CA VAL A 83 -5.35 -14.11 -30.21
C VAL A 83 -4.30 -13.29 -29.48
N GLN A 84 -3.14 -13.11 -30.10
CA GLN A 84 -2.03 -12.40 -29.48
C GLN A 84 -2.28 -10.88 -29.50
N PRO A 85 -2.21 -10.19 -28.35
CA PRO A 85 -2.24 -8.74 -28.32
C PRO A 85 -0.99 -8.15 -29.00
N GLU A 86 -1.18 -7.15 -29.87
CA GLU A 86 -0.10 -6.50 -30.63
C GLU A 86 1.05 -6.00 -29.74
N ARG A 87 0.73 -5.48 -28.55
CA ARG A 87 1.71 -4.90 -27.61
C ARG A 87 2.44 -5.94 -26.75
N ILE A 88 2.14 -7.23 -26.88
CA ILE A 88 2.76 -8.29 -26.09
C ILE A 88 3.64 -9.15 -26.99
N VAL A 89 4.94 -9.08 -26.75
CA VAL A 89 5.93 -10.00 -27.32
C VAL A 89 6.37 -10.96 -26.20
N PRO A 90 6.01 -12.26 -26.26
CA PRO A 90 6.45 -13.24 -25.28
C PRO A 90 7.98 -13.22 -25.13
N GLY A 91 8.49 -13.14 -23.91
CA GLY A 91 9.92 -12.99 -23.64
C GLY A 91 10.35 -11.55 -23.35
N VAL A 92 9.57 -10.54 -23.74
CA VAL A 92 9.91 -9.12 -23.58
C VAL A 92 9.02 -8.49 -22.50
N ALA A 93 9.64 -7.76 -21.56
CA ALA A 93 8.91 -7.07 -20.51
C ALA A 93 8.33 -5.74 -21.02
N ASN A 94 7.14 -5.41 -20.56
CA ASN A 94 6.51 -4.11 -20.79
C ASN A 94 6.51 -3.29 -19.51
N PHE A 95 6.47 -1.96 -19.64
CA PHE A 95 6.38 -1.04 -18.51
C PHE A 95 5.15 -0.17 -18.66
N TYR A 96 4.33 -0.13 -17.61
CA TYR A 96 3.12 0.68 -17.57
C TYR A 96 3.28 1.78 -16.53
N ALA A 97 3.05 3.03 -16.96
CA ALA A 97 3.02 4.16 -16.03
C ALA A 97 1.70 4.13 -15.24
N THR A 98 1.81 4.08 -13.92
CA THR A 98 0.68 4.08 -13.00
C THR A 98 1.05 4.82 -11.71
N THR A 99 0.12 4.87 -10.78
CA THR A 99 0.28 5.53 -9.48
C THR A 99 -0.19 4.61 -8.37
N MET A 100 0.51 4.61 -7.24
CA MET A 100 0.08 4.02 -5.99
C MET A 100 -0.58 5.10 -5.12
N ALA A 101 -1.75 4.82 -4.58
CA ALA A 101 -2.49 5.67 -3.65
C ALA A 101 -3.40 4.80 -2.79
N ASP A 102 -2.90 4.32 -1.65
CA ASP A 102 -3.62 3.42 -0.73
C ASP A 102 -4.14 4.14 0.53
N GLY A 103 -4.23 5.47 0.48
CA GLY A 103 -4.65 6.30 1.62
C GLY A 103 -3.49 6.67 2.55
N PHE A 104 -2.38 5.92 2.53
CA PHE A 104 -1.20 6.22 3.32
C PHE A 104 -0.01 6.60 2.44
N ASP A 105 0.38 5.72 1.52
CA ASP A 105 1.49 5.87 0.59
C ASP A 105 1.01 6.39 -0.79
N PHE A 106 1.74 7.38 -1.32
CA PHE A 106 1.42 8.02 -2.60
C PHE A 106 2.68 8.12 -3.48
N ALA A 107 2.71 7.39 -4.59
CA ALA A 107 3.88 7.33 -5.46
C ALA A 107 3.52 7.22 -6.95
N GLY A 108 4.27 7.91 -7.80
CA GLY A 108 4.26 7.64 -9.23
C GLY A 108 5.23 6.50 -9.57
N VAL A 109 4.73 5.46 -10.23
CA VAL A 109 5.50 4.22 -10.45
C VAL A 109 5.42 3.72 -11.88
N LEU A 110 6.41 2.91 -12.26
CA LEU A 110 6.38 2.11 -13.47
C LEU A 110 6.22 0.64 -13.08
N VAL A 111 5.17 -0.03 -13.57
CA VAL A 111 4.97 -1.45 -13.32
C VAL A 111 5.55 -2.25 -14.47
N LYS A 112 6.58 -3.03 -14.18
CA LYS A 112 7.12 -4.03 -15.10
C LYS A 112 6.15 -5.21 -15.15
N THR A 113 5.69 -5.55 -16.36
CA THR A 113 4.82 -6.70 -16.59
C THR A 113 5.50 -7.74 -17.48
N ARG A 114 5.10 -9.00 -17.28
CA ARG A 114 5.43 -10.16 -18.10
C ARG A 114 4.15 -10.73 -18.65
N GLU A 115 3.97 -10.69 -19.97
CA GLU A 115 2.80 -11.25 -20.64
C GLU A 115 1.47 -10.82 -19.97
N GLY A 116 1.39 -9.55 -19.55
CA GLY A 116 0.22 -8.96 -18.86
C GLY A 116 0.22 -9.05 -17.34
N ARG A 117 1.11 -9.82 -16.71
CA ARG A 117 1.20 -9.96 -15.24
C ARG A 117 2.21 -8.99 -14.64
N PRO A 118 1.82 -8.11 -13.70
CA PRO A 118 2.76 -7.28 -12.93
C PRO A 118 3.80 -8.13 -12.19
N ILE A 119 5.08 -7.83 -12.30
CA ILE A 119 6.12 -8.61 -11.59
C ILE A 119 7.03 -7.76 -10.72
N LYS A 120 7.13 -6.45 -10.99
CA LYS A 120 8.00 -5.55 -10.25
C LYS A 120 7.51 -4.12 -10.39
N ILE A 121 7.64 -3.36 -9.30
CA ILE A 121 7.43 -1.92 -9.26
C ILE A 121 8.79 -1.23 -9.44
N GLU A 122 8.83 -0.21 -10.28
CA GLU A 122 10.02 0.59 -10.56
C GLU A 122 9.68 2.07 -10.34
N HIS A 123 10.69 2.88 -10.08
CA HIS A 123 10.50 4.32 -9.93
C HIS A 123 10.17 4.95 -11.29
N ASN A 124 9.15 5.82 -11.32
CA ASN A 124 8.89 6.68 -12.45
C ASN A 124 9.70 7.98 -12.31
N ALA A 125 10.78 8.13 -13.09
CA ALA A 125 11.63 9.32 -13.07
C ALA A 125 10.92 10.62 -13.48
N MET A 126 9.73 10.53 -14.11
CA MET A 126 8.89 11.68 -14.43
C MET A 126 7.97 12.09 -13.28
N ALA A 127 7.85 11.27 -12.23
CA ALA A 127 7.04 11.58 -11.05
C ALA A 127 7.83 12.41 -10.03
N LYS A 128 7.11 13.20 -9.24
CA LYS A 128 7.71 14.01 -8.16
C LYS A 128 8.06 13.18 -6.91
N THR A 129 7.37 12.06 -6.69
CA THR A 129 7.57 11.18 -5.52
C THR A 129 8.06 9.79 -5.96
N GLY A 130 8.97 9.23 -5.17
CA GLY A 130 9.51 7.88 -5.38
C GLY A 130 8.70 6.78 -4.69
N ALA A 131 8.91 5.54 -5.10
CA ALA A 131 8.35 4.37 -4.40
C ALA A 131 9.21 4.03 -3.18
N ASN A 132 8.59 4.04 -1.99
CA ASN A 132 9.23 3.53 -0.77
C ASN A 132 9.19 1.99 -0.72
N ALA A 133 9.72 1.40 0.35
CA ALA A 133 9.78 -0.05 0.50
C ALA A 133 8.40 -0.72 0.52
N ARG A 134 7.38 -0.08 1.13
CA ARG A 134 6.00 -0.61 1.17
C ARG A 134 5.37 -0.62 -0.22
N VAL A 135 5.53 0.47 -0.98
CA VAL A 135 5.08 0.55 -2.38
C VAL A 135 5.77 -0.51 -3.23
N GLN A 136 7.08 -0.73 -3.06
CA GLN A 136 7.81 -1.77 -3.80
C GLN A 136 7.28 -3.18 -3.49
N ALA A 137 6.93 -3.45 -2.23
CA ALA A 137 6.40 -4.74 -1.78
C ALA A 137 4.92 -4.97 -2.16
N SER A 138 4.19 -3.93 -2.57
CA SER A 138 2.73 -4.03 -2.81
C SER A 138 2.33 -4.98 -3.94
N VAL A 139 3.27 -5.31 -4.84
CA VAL A 139 3.07 -6.35 -5.86
C VAL A 139 2.73 -7.70 -5.23
N LEU A 140 3.25 -7.99 -4.03
CA LEU A 140 2.94 -9.21 -3.29
C LEU A 140 1.49 -9.22 -2.82
N SER A 141 0.95 -8.05 -2.41
CA SER A 141 -0.45 -7.92 -2.02
C SER A 141 -1.40 -8.25 -3.18
N LEU A 142 -1.01 -7.99 -4.43
CA LEU A 142 -1.81 -8.38 -5.61
C LEU A 142 -1.92 -9.91 -5.75
N TYR A 143 -0.83 -10.63 -5.46
CA TYR A 143 -0.72 -12.09 -5.59
C TYR A 143 -1.00 -12.86 -4.30
N ASP A 144 -1.55 -12.20 -3.29
CA ASP A 144 -1.93 -12.84 -2.04
C ASP A 144 -3.15 -13.77 -2.24
N ASN A 145 -2.99 -15.05 -1.91
CA ASN A 145 -4.04 -16.06 -2.04
C ASN A 145 -5.16 -15.92 -0.99
N LYS A 146 -4.96 -15.12 0.06
CA LYS A 146 -5.97 -14.82 1.08
C LYS A 146 -6.88 -13.65 0.71
N ARG A 147 -6.77 -13.12 -0.51
CA ARG A 147 -7.68 -12.09 -0.99
C ARG A 147 -9.10 -12.63 -1.14
N LEU A 148 -10.07 -11.76 -0.90
CA LEU A 148 -11.48 -12.02 -1.18
C LEU A 148 -11.65 -12.28 -2.69
N GLN A 149 -12.15 -13.47 -3.02
CA GLN A 149 -12.31 -13.90 -4.41
C GLN A 149 -13.68 -13.56 -4.99
N ARG A 150 -14.70 -13.46 -4.13
CA ARG A 150 -16.09 -13.19 -4.48
C ARG A 150 -16.75 -12.36 -3.38
N PRO A 151 -17.73 -11.52 -3.72
CA PRO A 151 -18.47 -10.75 -2.73
C PRO A 151 -19.28 -11.68 -1.82
N GLU A 152 -19.58 -11.18 -0.63
CA GLU A 152 -20.37 -11.89 0.37
C GLU A 152 -21.53 -11.04 0.89
N ALA A 153 -22.65 -11.70 1.18
CA ALA A 153 -23.80 -11.16 1.88
C ALA A 153 -24.09 -12.04 3.09
N ASN A 154 -24.06 -11.44 4.29
CA ASN A 154 -24.28 -12.09 5.57
C ASN A 154 -23.43 -13.36 5.75
N GLY A 155 -22.15 -13.28 5.36
CA GLY A 155 -21.18 -14.38 5.44
C GLY A 155 -21.34 -15.48 4.39
N GLN A 156 -22.22 -15.31 3.39
CA GLN A 156 -22.40 -16.25 2.28
C GLN A 156 -21.92 -15.64 0.97
N VAL A 157 -21.24 -16.43 0.14
CA VAL A 157 -20.77 -16.00 -1.18
C VAL A 157 -21.96 -15.75 -2.11
N VAL A 158 -22.00 -14.57 -2.72
CA VAL A 158 -23.03 -14.16 -3.69
C VAL A 158 -22.42 -13.74 -5.02
N SER A 159 -23.24 -13.52 -6.04
CA SER A 159 -22.80 -12.89 -7.28
C SER A 159 -22.76 -11.36 -7.13
N TRP A 160 -22.00 -10.69 -7.99
CA TRP A 160 -21.96 -9.22 -8.03
C TRP A 160 -23.34 -8.62 -8.34
N GLU A 161 -24.09 -9.25 -9.26
CA GLU A 161 -25.42 -8.79 -9.63
C GLU A 161 -26.41 -8.89 -8.47
N GLN A 162 -26.29 -9.93 -7.64
CA GLN A 162 -27.09 -10.07 -6.43
C GLN A 162 -26.71 -9.02 -5.39
N LEU A 163 -25.41 -8.83 -5.11
CA LEU A 163 -24.94 -7.80 -4.18
C LEU A 163 -25.42 -6.40 -4.60
N ASP A 164 -25.23 -6.04 -5.87
CA ASP A 164 -25.63 -4.74 -6.41
C ASP A 164 -27.13 -4.50 -6.27
N LYS A 165 -27.96 -5.53 -6.55
CA LYS A 165 -29.40 -5.45 -6.41
C LYS A 165 -29.80 -5.22 -4.95
N GLU A 166 -29.31 -6.06 -4.04
CA GLU A 166 -29.68 -6.00 -2.63
C GLU A 166 -29.22 -4.70 -1.96
N VAL A 167 -27.97 -4.28 -2.20
CA VAL A 167 -27.43 -3.03 -1.64
C VAL A 167 -28.22 -1.83 -2.18
N LYS A 168 -28.55 -1.80 -3.47
CA LYS A 168 -29.35 -0.71 -4.07
C LYS A 168 -30.77 -0.66 -3.49
N GLU A 169 -31.43 -1.81 -3.33
CA GLU A 169 -32.76 -1.89 -2.71
C GLU A 169 -32.73 -1.38 -1.26
N LYS A 170 -31.74 -1.78 -0.47
CA LYS A 170 -31.57 -1.30 0.92
C LYS A 170 -31.26 0.19 0.98
N LEU A 171 -30.35 0.70 0.15
CA LEU A 171 -30.04 2.14 0.09
C LEU A 171 -31.25 3.01 -0.27
N ASN A 172 -32.14 2.52 -1.13
CA ASN A 172 -33.34 3.27 -1.49
C ASN A 172 -34.41 3.30 -0.38
N ASN A 173 -34.35 2.35 0.57
CA ASN A 173 -35.35 2.18 1.63
C ASN A 173 -34.85 2.61 3.01
N VAL A 174 -33.58 3.01 3.13
CA VAL A 174 -32.98 3.33 4.42
C VAL A 174 -33.52 4.64 4.99
N SER A 175 -33.80 4.66 6.28
CA SER A 175 -34.10 5.87 7.05
C SER A 175 -32.86 6.34 7.81
N GLY A 176 -32.62 7.65 7.88
CA GLY A 176 -31.44 8.23 8.53
C GLY A 176 -30.32 8.56 7.55
N ASP A 177 -29.12 8.81 8.07
CA ASP A 177 -27.95 9.18 7.25
C ASP A 177 -27.38 7.97 6.50
N ILE A 178 -26.93 8.22 5.26
CA ILE A 178 -26.04 7.31 4.53
C ILE A 178 -24.62 7.84 4.68
N VAL A 179 -23.76 7.07 5.36
CA VAL A 179 -22.39 7.49 5.62
C VAL A 179 -21.42 6.78 4.68
N LEU A 180 -20.57 7.56 4.00
CA LEU A 180 -19.38 7.04 3.34
C LEU A 180 -18.21 7.23 4.30
N LEU A 181 -17.63 6.15 4.81
CA LEU A 181 -16.43 6.16 5.64
C LEU A 181 -15.25 5.70 4.80
N THR A 182 -14.35 6.61 4.45
CA THR A 182 -13.26 6.31 3.52
C THR A 182 -11.89 6.71 4.05
N GLN A 183 -10.84 6.12 3.50
CA GLN A 183 -9.50 6.70 3.57
C GLN A 183 -9.45 8.03 2.81
N THR A 184 -8.35 8.77 2.93
CA THR A 184 -8.08 9.91 2.05
C THR A 184 -7.93 9.44 0.59
N PHE A 185 -8.92 9.76 -0.25
CA PHE A 185 -8.84 9.56 -1.71
C PHE A 185 -8.41 10.85 -2.41
N ALA A 186 -7.11 10.99 -2.66
CA ALA A 186 -6.55 12.08 -3.46
C ALA A 186 -6.80 11.87 -4.98
N SER A 187 -8.08 11.80 -5.37
CA SER A 187 -8.53 11.43 -6.72
C SER A 187 -9.72 12.30 -7.17
N PRO A 188 -9.54 13.17 -8.20
CA PRO A 188 -10.63 14.02 -8.70
C PRO A 188 -11.85 13.24 -9.21
N SER A 189 -11.63 12.08 -9.83
CA SER A 189 -12.73 11.23 -10.31
C SER A 189 -13.50 10.60 -9.16
N THR A 190 -12.83 10.19 -8.09
CA THR A 190 -13.48 9.67 -6.88
C THR A 190 -14.24 10.76 -6.14
N SER A 191 -13.68 11.98 -6.02
CA SER A 191 -14.41 13.12 -5.45
C SER A 191 -15.68 13.45 -6.26
N ARG A 192 -15.60 13.40 -7.60
CA ARG A 192 -16.79 13.55 -8.45
C ARG A 192 -17.81 12.44 -8.22
N LEU A 193 -17.38 11.18 -8.12
CA LEU A 193 -18.27 10.05 -7.84
C LEU A 193 -18.99 10.20 -6.49
N ILE A 194 -18.28 10.61 -5.44
CA ILE A 194 -18.88 10.86 -4.11
C ILE A 194 -19.92 11.99 -4.19
N ASN A 195 -19.65 13.05 -4.94
CA ASN A 195 -20.60 14.14 -5.15
C ASN A 195 -21.84 13.67 -5.93
N ASP A 196 -21.66 12.92 -7.02
CA ASP A 196 -22.76 12.36 -7.81
C ASP A 196 -23.63 11.42 -6.95
N PHE A 197 -23.00 10.59 -6.11
CA PHE A 197 -23.68 9.72 -5.14
C PHE A 197 -24.45 10.54 -4.09
N SER A 198 -23.84 11.59 -3.55
CA SER A 198 -24.46 12.46 -2.55
C SER A 198 -25.68 13.21 -3.10
N GLN A 199 -25.61 13.68 -4.35
CA GLN A 199 -26.73 14.33 -5.04
C GLN A 199 -27.90 13.39 -5.28
N LYS A 200 -27.63 12.10 -5.51
CA LYS A 200 -28.68 11.10 -5.78
C LYS A 200 -29.52 10.78 -4.55
N TYR A 201 -28.91 10.62 -3.38
CA TYR A 201 -29.60 10.17 -2.17
C TYR A 201 -30.00 11.35 -1.25
N GLY A 202 -29.30 12.49 -1.31
CA GLY A 202 -29.67 13.73 -0.59
C GLY A 202 -29.38 13.73 0.92
N ASN A 203 -29.27 12.57 1.55
CA ASN A 203 -28.95 12.35 2.98
C ASN A 203 -27.57 11.68 3.17
N VAL A 204 -26.59 12.04 2.34
CA VAL A 204 -25.25 11.44 2.38
C VAL A 204 -24.28 12.32 3.16
N ARG A 205 -23.53 11.69 4.08
CA ARG A 205 -22.41 12.30 4.77
C ARG A 205 -21.12 11.55 4.44
N HIS A 206 -20.12 12.27 3.90
CA HIS A 206 -18.79 11.70 3.66
C HIS A 206 -17.87 12.03 4.83
N VAL A 207 -17.32 10.99 5.47
CA VAL A 207 -16.39 11.08 6.59
C VAL A 207 -15.07 10.44 6.15
N VAL A 208 -13.99 11.23 6.22
CA VAL A 208 -12.64 10.75 5.90
C VAL A 208 -11.94 10.35 7.19
N TYR A 209 -11.46 9.11 7.24
CA TYR A 209 -10.72 8.54 8.35
C TYR A 209 -9.31 8.16 7.90
N ASP A 210 -8.32 8.83 8.49
CA ASP A 210 -6.92 8.47 8.36
C ASP A 210 -6.47 7.75 9.64
N THR A 211 -5.95 6.51 9.50
CA THR A 211 -5.49 5.69 10.64
C THR A 211 -4.42 6.39 11.47
N VAL A 212 -3.46 7.04 10.80
CA VAL A 212 -2.48 7.93 11.42
C VAL A 212 -2.93 9.35 11.09
N SER A 213 -3.56 10.01 12.06
CA SER A 213 -4.16 11.33 11.88
C SER A 213 -3.10 12.43 11.82
N GLU A 214 -3.35 13.42 10.96
CA GLU A 214 -2.60 14.67 10.84
C GLU A 214 -3.53 15.88 11.12
N ASP A 215 -4.62 15.67 11.87
CA ASP A 215 -5.71 16.64 12.07
C ASP A 215 -5.20 17.99 12.57
N ALA A 216 -4.29 17.99 13.55
CA ALA A 216 -3.76 19.22 14.13
C ALA A 216 -3.02 20.09 13.09
N ALA A 217 -2.27 19.46 12.18
CA ALA A 217 -1.59 20.16 11.09
C ALA A 217 -2.59 20.68 10.05
N LEU A 218 -3.60 19.87 9.72
CA LEU A 218 -4.68 20.23 8.80
C LEU A 218 -5.53 21.40 9.34
N ASP A 219 -5.90 21.39 10.61
CA ASP A 219 -6.66 22.44 11.30
C ASP A 219 -5.87 23.75 11.35
N ALA A 220 -4.59 23.69 11.75
CA ALA A 220 -3.73 24.87 11.82
C ALA A 220 -3.53 25.51 10.44
N PHE A 221 -3.30 24.69 9.41
CA PHE A 221 -3.14 25.17 8.04
C PHE A 221 -4.46 25.75 7.49
N GLN A 222 -5.59 25.12 7.78
CA GLN A 222 -6.92 25.64 7.42
C GLN A 222 -7.21 26.98 8.09
N ALA A 223 -6.92 27.11 9.38
CA ALA A 223 -7.14 28.35 10.12
C ALA A 223 -6.26 29.50 9.60
N ARG A 224 -5.05 29.20 9.11
CA ARG A 224 -4.10 30.20 8.57
C ARG A 224 -4.35 30.57 7.12
N TYR A 225 -4.64 29.59 6.25
CA TYR A 225 -4.66 29.74 4.80
C TYR A 225 -6.00 29.39 4.13
N GLY A 226 -7.03 29.03 4.91
CA GLY A 226 -8.39 28.79 4.42
C GLY A 226 -8.63 27.45 3.72
N THR A 227 -7.59 26.60 3.60
CA THR A 227 -7.68 25.29 2.96
C THR A 227 -7.21 24.20 3.90
N ARG A 228 -7.98 23.11 4.07
CA ARG A 228 -7.59 21.96 4.90
C ARG A 228 -6.60 21.06 4.16
N ALA A 229 -5.31 21.31 4.34
CA ALA A 229 -4.23 20.62 3.65
C ALA A 229 -2.94 20.65 4.47
N LEU A 230 -1.92 19.90 4.04
CA LEU A 230 -0.60 19.94 4.66
C LEU A 230 0.32 20.95 3.94
N PRO A 231 1.21 21.66 4.66
CA PRO A 231 2.20 22.51 4.01
C PRO A 231 3.15 21.68 3.14
N ASN A 232 3.55 22.24 2.00
CA ASN A 232 4.48 21.57 1.08
C ASN A 232 5.89 22.11 1.29
N TYR A 233 6.82 21.25 1.73
CA TYR A 233 8.19 21.65 2.04
C TYR A 233 9.18 21.17 0.96
N ASP A 234 9.97 22.09 0.39
CA ASP A 234 11.07 21.76 -0.51
C ASP A 234 12.42 21.93 0.20
N PHE A 235 12.82 20.86 0.92
CA PHE A 235 14.08 20.83 1.67
C PHE A 235 15.34 21.03 0.80
N SER A 236 15.25 20.96 -0.53
CA SER A 236 16.39 21.27 -1.40
C SER A 236 16.77 22.76 -1.39
N LYS A 237 15.85 23.63 -0.94
CA LYS A 237 16.05 25.07 -0.74
C LYS A 237 16.53 25.43 0.68
N ALA A 238 16.60 24.45 1.59
CA ALA A 238 16.89 24.71 2.99
C ALA A 238 18.39 24.81 3.28
N GLU A 239 18.83 25.95 3.81
CA GLU A 239 20.15 26.16 4.40
C GLU A 239 20.21 25.79 5.88
N THR A 240 19.14 26.04 6.65
CA THR A 240 19.01 25.64 8.06
C THR A 240 17.64 25.03 8.31
N ILE A 241 17.63 23.81 8.83
CA ILE A 241 16.45 23.04 9.21
C ILE A 241 16.47 22.88 10.74
N VAL A 242 15.40 23.33 11.39
CA VAL A 242 15.13 22.99 12.79
C VAL A 242 13.88 22.15 12.85
N SER A 243 14.01 20.90 13.29
CA SER A 243 12.90 19.98 13.43
C SER A 243 12.61 19.75 14.91
N VAL A 244 11.33 19.88 15.30
CA VAL A 244 10.88 19.61 16.66
C VAL A 244 9.83 18.49 16.63
N GLY A 245 10.27 17.27 16.93
CA GLY A 245 9.42 16.09 16.93
C GLY A 245 8.92 15.64 15.56
N ALA A 246 9.36 16.26 14.46
CA ALA A 246 9.04 15.81 13.10
C ALA A 246 10.10 14.83 12.59
N ASP A 247 9.67 13.68 12.08
CA ASP A 247 10.52 12.75 11.36
C ASP A 247 10.28 12.83 9.85
N PHE A 248 10.71 13.94 9.24
CA PHE A 248 10.47 14.22 7.82
C PHE A 248 11.24 13.28 6.85
N LEU A 249 12.18 12.48 7.34
CA LEU A 249 12.81 11.40 6.56
C LEU A 249 12.13 10.03 6.77
N GLY A 250 11.10 9.99 7.62
CA GLY A 250 10.20 8.86 7.79
C GLY A 250 8.87 9.11 7.09
N ASP A 251 7.78 8.78 7.79
CA ASP A 251 6.42 8.82 7.24
C ASP A 251 5.66 10.13 7.54
N TRP A 252 6.30 11.09 8.22
CA TRP A 252 5.69 12.37 8.61
C TRP A 252 5.11 13.12 7.40
N ALA A 253 3.85 13.58 7.52
CA ALA A 253 3.14 14.31 6.47
C ALA A 253 3.09 13.59 5.10
N GLY A 254 3.10 12.24 5.12
CA GLY A 254 3.09 11.42 3.90
C GLY A 254 4.45 11.27 3.23
N GLY A 255 5.55 11.54 3.95
CA GLY A 255 6.93 11.28 3.55
C GLY A 255 7.36 11.92 2.23
N GLY A 256 8.48 11.44 1.68
CA GLY A 256 8.97 11.83 0.34
C GLY A 256 9.92 13.02 0.30
N TYR A 257 10.49 13.41 1.44
CA TYR A 257 11.43 14.53 1.53
C TYR A 257 12.90 14.12 1.36
N ASP A 258 13.19 12.82 1.34
CA ASP A 258 14.55 12.25 1.39
C ASP A 258 15.47 12.77 0.29
N ALA A 259 15.00 12.76 -0.97
CA ALA A 259 15.80 13.19 -2.11
C ALA A 259 16.08 14.70 -2.07
N ALA A 260 15.12 15.51 -1.63
CA ALA A 260 15.29 16.95 -1.51
C ALA A 260 16.25 17.30 -0.38
N TYR A 261 16.10 16.65 0.78
CA TYR A 261 17.01 16.76 1.91
C TYR A 261 18.44 16.35 1.52
N ALA A 262 18.63 15.17 0.94
CA ALA A 262 19.93 14.63 0.58
C ALA A 262 20.71 15.54 -0.40
N LYS A 263 20.03 16.23 -1.33
CA LYS A 263 20.66 17.21 -2.23
C LYS A 263 21.36 18.33 -1.46
N GLY A 264 20.76 18.80 -0.36
CA GLY A 264 21.33 19.84 0.50
C GLY A 264 22.48 19.35 1.40
N ARG A 265 22.70 18.04 1.49
CA ARG A 265 23.75 17.43 2.32
C ARG A 265 25.06 17.20 1.58
N ILE A 266 25.11 17.42 0.27
CA ILE A 266 26.34 17.30 -0.53
C ILE A 266 27.16 18.59 -0.36
N PRO A 267 28.39 18.55 0.20
CA PRO A 267 29.19 19.74 0.42
C PRO A 267 29.72 20.29 -0.90
N LYS A 268 29.00 21.24 -1.50
CA LYS A 268 29.42 21.95 -2.72
C LYS A 268 29.85 23.36 -2.35
N ASN A 269 31.03 23.78 -2.81
CA ASN A 269 31.60 25.12 -2.54
C ASN A 269 31.65 25.46 -1.03
N GLY A 270 31.92 24.47 -0.17
CA GLY A 270 31.97 24.65 1.27
C GLY A 270 30.62 24.91 1.94
N LYS A 271 29.50 24.80 1.22
CA LYS A 271 28.14 24.93 1.76
C LYS A 271 27.49 23.56 1.92
N MET A 272 26.77 23.40 3.03
CA MET A 272 25.94 22.24 3.34
C MET A 272 24.76 22.73 4.18
N SER A 273 23.56 22.22 3.91
CA SER A 273 22.37 22.48 4.73
C SER A 273 22.63 22.04 6.17
N ARG A 274 22.28 22.85 7.17
CA ARG A 274 22.42 22.53 8.60
C ARG A 274 21.12 21.92 9.12
N HIS A 275 21.19 20.82 9.87
CA HIS A 275 20.02 20.18 10.48
C HIS A 275 20.18 20.06 12.01
N VAL A 276 19.24 20.66 12.76
CA VAL A 276 19.12 20.52 14.21
C VAL A 276 17.79 19.83 14.55
N GLN A 277 17.86 18.68 15.20
CA GLN A 277 16.70 17.87 15.59
C GLN A 277 16.50 17.95 17.11
N PHE A 278 15.30 18.34 17.53
CA PHE A 278 14.79 18.19 18.90
C PHE A 278 13.76 17.08 18.91
N GLU A 279 14.02 15.97 19.59
CA GLU A 279 13.09 14.84 19.58
C GLU A 279 13.18 13.98 20.85
N SER A 280 12.10 13.25 21.13
CA SER A 280 12.04 12.25 22.20
C SER A 280 12.62 10.93 21.74
N ASN A 281 12.01 10.34 20.71
CA ASN A 281 12.45 9.08 20.11
C ASN A 281 13.66 9.34 19.20
N PHE A 282 14.46 8.31 18.93
CA PHE A 282 15.54 8.39 17.95
C PHE A 282 14.99 8.01 16.58
N SER A 283 14.94 8.97 15.66
CA SER A 283 14.32 8.83 14.34
C SER A 283 15.35 8.83 13.19
N LEU A 284 14.91 8.61 11.94
CA LEU A 284 15.79 8.69 10.76
C LEU A 284 16.29 10.11 10.53
N SER A 285 15.42 11.11 10.70
CA SER A 285 15.79 12.53 10.66
C SER A 285 16.80 12.86 11.77
N GLY A 286 16.57 12.38 12.99
CA GLY A 286 17.49 12.58 14.12
C GLY A 286 18.85 11.92 13.94
N GLY A 287 18.89 10.71 13.36
CA GLY A 287 20.14 10.04 12.99
C GLY A 287 20.91 10.75 11.87
N SER A 288 20.21 11.51 11.03
CA SER A 288 20.80 12.29 9.93
C SER A 288 21.14 13.74 10.32
N ALA A 289 20.76 14.19 11.53
CA ALA A 289 20.96 15.55 11.99
C ALA A 289 22.42 15.86 12.34
N ASP A 290 22.85 17.11 12.13
CA ASP A 290 24.17 17.58 12.59
C ASP A 290 24.21 17.76 14.11
N ARG A 291 23.05 18.08 14.70
CA ARG A 291 22.87 18.18 16.14
C ARG A 291 21.52 17.60 16.50
N ARG A 292 21.54 16.51 17.27
CA ARG A 292 20.36 15.95 17.92
C ARG A 292 20.33 16.37 19.40
N VAL A 293 19.20 16.86 19.86
CA VAL A 293 18.95 17.26 21.26
C VAL A 293 17.81 16.40 21.80
N PRO A 294 18.09 15.43 22.70
CA PRO A 294 17.04 14.64 23.34
C PRO A 294 16.19 15.54 24.23
N VAL A 295 14.87 15.52 24.01
CA VAL A 295 13.90 16.28 24.80
C VAL A 295 12.66 15.43 25.05
N THR A 296 12.00 15.61 26.19
CA THR A 296 10.71 14.95 26.47
C THR A 296 9.58 15.58 25.63
N PRO A 297 8.44 14.89 25.43
CA PRO A 297 7.30 15.48 24.73
C PRO A 297 6.83 16.83 25.31
N SER A 298 6.82 16.96 26.64
CA SER A 298 6.49 18.22 27.31
C SER A 298 7.51 19.34 27.02
N GLN A 299 8.79 18.98 26.92
CA GLN A 299 9.85 19.94 26.56
C GLN A 299 9.79 20.36 25.09
N GLN A 300 9.30 19.53 24.17
CA GLN A 300 9.16 19.91 22.75
C GLN A 300 8.27 21.15 22.57
N LYS A 301 7.13 21.22 23.28
CA LYS A 301 6.25 22.39 23.27
C LYS A 301 6.96 23.65 23.80
N MET A 302 7.72 23.49 24.89
CA MET A 302 8.52 24.59 25.45
C MET A 302 9.65 25.04 24.51
N VAL A 303 10.28 24.09 23.81
CA VAL A 303 11.29 24.37 22.77
C VAL A 303 10.69 25.20 21.65
N LEU A 304 9.51 24.85 21.14
CA LEU A 304 8.83 25.64 20.10
C LEU A 304 8.48 27.05 20.57
N ALA A 305 7.93 27.18 21.78
CA ALA A 305 7.60 28.48 22.37
C ALA A 305 8.85 29.38 22.52
N ALA A 306 9.95 28.83 23.03
CA ALA A 306 11.21 29.54 23.16
C ALA A 306 11.80 29.90 21.78
N LEU A 307 11.77 28.96 20.82
CA LEU A 307 12.24 29.17 19.46
C LEU A 307 11.50 30.32 18.78
N TYR A 308 10.17 30.38 18.91
CA TYR A 308 9.36 31.48 18.39
C TYR A 308 9.80 32.82 18.96
N GLY A 309 9.95 32.94 20.29
CA GLY A 309 10.38 34.19 20.92
C GLY A 309 11.78 34.63 20.49
N TYR A 310 12.74 33.71 20.40
CA TYR A 310 14.10 34.03 19.96
C TYR A 310 14.20 34.39 18.47
N VAL A 311 13.33 33.84 17.63
CA VAL A 311 13.27 34.17 16.20
C VAL A 311 12.59 35.53 15.96
N THR A 312 11.46 35.79 16.62
CA THR A 312 10.66 37.01 16.42
C THR A 312 11.09 38.22 17.26
N GLY A 313 12.01 38.02 18.21
CA GLY A 313 12.55 39.09 19.05
C GLY A 313 11.71 39.41 20.29
N GLY A 314 10.79 38.51 20.67
CA GLY A 314 10.06 38.60 21.94
C GLY A 314 10.95 38.29 23.16
N SER A 315 10.56 38.78 24.33
CA SER A 315 11.20 38.39 25.60
C SER A 315 10.85 36.93 25.90
N ALA A 316 11.74 36.01 25.55
CA ALA A 316 11.57 34.59 25.84
C ALA A 316 12.24 34.25 27.18
N SER A 317 11.45 34.14 28.26
CA SER A 317 11.85 33.36 29.43
C SER A 317 11.47 31.91 29.17
N SER A 318 12.45 31.05 28.87
CA SER A 318 12.19 29.62 28.75
C SER A 318 12.35 28.95 30.13
N ASN A 319 11.39 28.11 30.51
CA ASN A 319 11.54 27.20 31.67
C ASN A 319 12.28 25.91 31.27
N LEU A 320 13.16 26.00 30.27
CA LEU A 320 13.93 24.87 29.75
C LEU A 320 15.20 24.66 30.59
N PRO A 321 15.67 23.41 30.75
CA PRO A 321 17.00 23.16 31.28
C PRO A 321 18.06 23.90 30.46
N ALA A 322 19.06 24.48 31.12
CA ALA A 322 20.04 25.38 30.50
C ALA A 322 20.72 24.81 29.25
N ALA A 323 21.01 23.50 29.22
CA ALA A 323 21.62 22.84 28.06
C ALA A 323 20.67 22.73 26.85
N ILE A 324 19.36 22.56 27.08
CA ILE A 324 18.36 22.54 26.01
C ILE A 324 18.16 23.99 25.53
N ASP A 325 18.01 24.94 26.45
CA ASP A 325 17.82 26.34 26.11
C ASP A 325 18.98 26.90 25.26
N ASP A 326 20.23 26.64 25.65
CA ASP A 326 21.41 27.01 24.86
C ASP A 326 21.36 26.45 23.43
N ALA A 327 20.86 25.21 23.26
CA ALA A 327 20.67 24.63 21.93
C ALA A 327 19.57 25.34 21.14
N VAL A 328 18.46 25.74 21.78
CA VAL A 328 17.38 26.52 21.14
C VAL A 328 17.90 27.91 20.73
N VAL A 329 18.63 28.61 21.59
CA VAL A 329 19.23 29.92 21.30
C VAL A 329 20.18 29.84 20.09
N LYS A 330 21.03 28.80 20.04
CA LYS A 330 21.93 28.56 18.90
C LYS A 330 21.16 28.24 17.62
N ALA A 331 20.12 27.42 17.70
CA ALA A 331 19.26 27.09 16.56
C ALA A 331 18.53 28.34 16.03
N ALA A 332 17.95 29.16 16.91
CA ALA A 332 17.28 30.41 16.55
C ALA A 332 18.22 31.39 15.83
N ARG A 333 19.46 31.52 16.31
CA ARG A 333 20.50 32.35 15.65
C ARG A 333 20.82 31.83 14.24
N GLN A 334 20.88 30.51 14.05
CA GLN A 334 21.13 29.91 12.74
C GLN A 334 19.95 30.12 11.79
N LEU A 335 18.71 29.93 12.26
CA LEU A 335 17.50 30.21 11.48
C LEU A 335 17.48 31.66 11.00
N ARG A 336 17.68 32.63 11.90
CA ARG A 336 17.70 34.07 11.55
C ARG A 336 18.81 34.41 10.56
N LYS A 337 19.97 33.74 10.65
CA LYS A 337 21.08 33.94 9.72
C LYS A 337 20.75 33.44 8.31
N SER A 338 20.03 32.32 8.19
CA SER A 338 19.63 31.73 6.91
C SER A 338 18.42 32.42 6.27
N GLY A 339 17.62 33.18 7.03
CA GLY A 339 16.50 33.96 6.49
C GLY A 339 15.52 33.08 5.69
N SER A 340 15.31 33.41 4.42
CA SER A 340 14.42 32.65 3.54
C SER A 340 14.88 31.20 3.26
N GLY A 341 16.15 30.88 3.48
CA GLY A 341 16.67 29.51 3.43
C GLY A 341 16.44 28.71 4.72
N ALA A 342 15.80 29.29 5.74
CA ALA A 342 15.53 28.62 7.00
C ALA A 342 14.14 27.97 7.01
N VAL A 343 13.99 26.83 7.68
CA VAL A 343 12.68 26.20 7.89
C VAL A 343 12.60 25.59 9.28
N VAL A 344 11.44 25.72 9.91
CA VAL A 344 11.06 24.99 11.11
C VAL A 344 9.94 24.02 10.77
N VAL A 345 10.04 22.79 11.26
CA VAL A 345 9.00 21.76 11.11
C VAL A 345 8.68 21.13 12.47
N THR A 346 7.44 20.68 12.65
CA THR A 346 7.00 20.04 13.90
C THR A 346 6.11 18.83 13.65
N GLY A 347 6.32 17.79 14.45
CA GLY A 347 5.49 16.58 14.49
C GLY A 347 4.61 16.51 15.74
N ILE A 348 4.48 17.61 16.48
CA ILE A 348 3.61 17.66 17.66
C ILE A 348 2.14 17.70 17.20
N PRO A 349 1.28 16.75 17.62
CA PRO A 349 -0.13 16.70 17.23
C PRO A 349 -0.95 17.69 18.06
N ASP A 350 -0.69 18.99 17.90
CA ASP A 350 -1.30 20.08 18.64
C ASP A 350 -1.45 21.31 17.74
N VAL A 351 -2.66 21.84 17.64
CA VAL A 351 -2.99 22.93 16.70
C VAL A 351 -2.19 24.20 16.99
N ASP A 352 -1.95 24.52 18.26
CA ASP A 352 -1.16 25.69 18.65
C ASP A 352 0.31 25.51 18.27
N ALA A 353 0.87 24.33 18.50
CA ALA A 353 2.25 24.00 18.09
C ALA A 353 2.44 24.10 16.57
N GLN A 354 1.49 23.57 15.80
CA GLN A 354 1.51 23.65 14.33
C GLN A 354 1.37 25.11 13.86
N SER A 355 0.43 25.86 14.44
CA SER A 355 0.21 27.29 14.14
C SER A 355 1.43 28.15 14.46
N LEU A 356 2.14 27.82 15.54
CA LEU A 356 3.37 28.51 15.92
C LEU A 356 4.48 28.29 14.88
N VAL A 357 4.63 27.06 14.38
CA VAL A 357 5.62 26.77 13.33
C VAL A 357 5.30 27.47 12.01
N LEU A 358 4.02 27.53 11.62
CA LEU A 358 3.60 28.35 10.47
C LEU A 358 4.00 29.82 10.66
N SER A 359 3.74 30.37 11.86
CA SER A 359 4.11 31.75 12.21
C SER A 359 5.63 31.98 12.21
N ILE A 360 6.43 31.02 12.66
CA ILE A 360 7.91 31.10 12.60
C ILE A 360 8.37 31.13 11.14
N ASN A 361 7.85 30.23 10.29
CA ASN A 361 8.26 30.15 8.89
C ASN A 361 7.87 31.42 8.10
N GLU A 362 6.72 32.01 8.40
CA GLU A 362 6.33 33.31 7.84
C GLU A 362 7.25 34.44 8.31
N ALA A 363 7.57 34.50 9.60
CA ALA A 363 8.48 35.51 10.14
C ALA A 363 9.90 35.42 9.56
N LEU A 364 10.34 34.21 9.19
CA LEU A 364 11.60 33.97 8.49
C LEU A 364 11.54 34.28 6.98
N GLY A 365 10.34 34.45 6.41
CA GLY A 365 10.15 34.55 4.96
C GLY A 365 10.62 33.29 4.24
N SER A 366 10.38 32.12 4.83
CA SER A 366 10.92 30.83 4.35
C SER A 366 10.45 30.50 2.93
N ALA A 367 11.39 30.40 1.99
CA ALA A 367 11.15 29.93 0.62
C ALA A 367 11.07 28.39 0.52
N VAL A 368 11.30 27.70 1.64
CA VAL A 368 11.24 26.24 1.76
C VAL A 368 9.78 25.77 1.89
N MET A 369 8.92 26.55 2.54
CA MET A 369 7.51 26.24 2.75
C MET A 369 6.66 26.87 1.63
N ASP A 370 6.09 26.04 0.76
CA ASP A 370 5.15 26.43 -0.29
C ASP A 370 3.72 26.29 0.23
N THR A 371 3.06 27.45 0.40
CA THR A 371 1.67 27.56 0.85
C THR A 371 0.67 27.64 -0.30
N GLU A 372 1.14 27.93 -1.52
CA GLU A 372 0.28 28.05 -2.72
C GLU A 372 0.01 26.67 -3.34
N ASN A 373 0.93 25.72 -3.17
CA ASN A 373 0.79 24.33 -3.63
C ASN A 373 0.79 23.34 -2.44
N PRO A 374 -0.22 23.38 -1.56
CA PRO A 374 -0.26 22.51 -0.40
C PRO A 374 -0.50 21.04 -0.78
N ARG A 375 -0.09 20.11 0.09
CA ARG A 375 -0.24 18.66 -0.13
C ARG A 375 -1.63 18.19 0.32
N MET A 376 -2.39 17.62 -0.61
CA MET A 376 -3.73 17.04 -0.39
C MET A 376 -3.70 15.53 -0.07
N LEU A 377 -2.62 15.05 0.54
CA LEU A 377 -2.39 13.61 0.77
C LEU A 377 -3.08 13.08 2.05
N ARG A 378 -3.55 13.99 2.90
CA ARG A 378 -4.28 13.71 4.14
C ARG A 378 -5.44 14.67 4.24
N GLN A 379 -6.62 14.15 4.54
CA GLN A 379 -7.86 14.91 4.65
C GLN A 379 -8.74 14.40 5.81
N GLY A 380 -8.20 13.53 6.67
CA GLY A 380 -8.88 13.00 7.84
C GLY A 380 -9.47 14.07 8.76
N ASN A 381 -10.53 13.66 9.45
CA ASN A 381 -11.17 14.44 10.50
C ASN A 381 -11.67 13.53 11.63
N ALA A 382 -10.84 13.37 12.66
CA ALA A 382 -11.12 12.57 13.84
C ALA A 382 -12.35 13.06 14.62
N ALA A 383 -12.65 14.36 14.60
CA ALA A 383 -13.87 14.89 15.22
C ALA A 383 -15.13 14.40 14.49
N GLN A 384 -15.12 14.38 13.16
CA GLN A 384 -16.22 13.82 12.36
C GLN A 384 -16.34 12.30 12.54
N VAL A 385 -15.22 11.58 12.66
CA VAL A 385 -15.24 10.14 12.97
C VAL A 385 -15.83 9.88 14.35
N LYS A 386 -15.44 10.65 15.38
CA LYS A 386 -16.03 10.55 16.72
C LYS A 386 -17.53 10.84 16.70
N GLN A 387 -17.95 11.85 15.96
CA GLN A 387 -19.36 12.18 15.79
C GLN A 387 -20.11 11.05 15.09
N LEU A 388 -19.53 10.45 14.05
CA LEU A 388 -20.09 9.28 13.36
C LEU A 388 -20.35 8.12 14.35
N VAL A 389 -19.39 7.78 15.20
CA VAL A 389 -19.58 6.72 16.21
C VAL A 389 -20.73 7.05 17.17
N ALA A 390 -20.82 8.31 17.61
CA ALA A 390 -21.93 8.76 18.45
C ALA A 390 -23.28 8.66 17.73
N ASP A 391 -23.37 9.07 16.47
CA ASP A 391 -24.59 9.06 15.67
C ASP A 391 -25.05 7.63 15.35
N MET A 392 -24.12 6.71 15.06
CA MET A 392 -24.42 5.28 14.93
C MET A 392 -24.99 4.72 16.23
N ASN A 393 -24.40 5.06 17.36
CA ASN A 393 -24.88 4.61 18.67
C ASN A 393 -26.25 5.20 19.04
N ALA A 394 -26.58 6.39 18.55
CA ALA A 394 -27.86 7.05 18.69
C ALA A 394 -28.93 6.56 17.69
N GLY A 395 -28.58 5.68 16.74
CA GLY A 395 -29.49 5.16 15.72
C GLY A 395 -29.83 6.17 14.62
N GLN A 396 -28.97 7.18 14.39
CA GLN A 396 -29.19 8.21 13.36
C GLN A 396 -28.61 7.81 11.99
N VAL A 397 -27.71 6.83 11.97
CA VAL A 397 -27.08 6.31 10.75
C VAL A 397 -27.81 5.06 10.30
N GLY A 398 -28.45 5.14 9.14
CA GLY A 398 -29.19 4.01 8.57
C GLY A 398 -28.31 3.12 7.68
N ALA A 399 -27.32 3.71 6.99
CA ALA A 399 -26.38 2.95 6.18
C ALA A 399 -24.94 3.45 6.34
N ILE A 400 -23.97 2.54 6.27
CA ILE A 400 -22.54 2.86 6.22
C ILE A 400 -21.83 2.05 5.12
N LEU A 401 -21.11 2.74 4.25
CA LEU A 401 -20.23 2.16 3.24
C LEU A 401 -18.78 2.50 3.62
N ILE A 402 -17.99 1.46 3.88
CA ILE A 402 -16.63 1.57 4.40
C ILE A 402 -15.66 1.17 3.30
N ALA A 403 -14.74 2.07 2.91
CA ALA A 403 -13.81 1.82 1.82
C ALA A 403 -12.37 2.22 2.17
N GLY A 404 -11.46 1.25 2.10
CA GLY A 404 -10.02 1.48 2.31
C GLY A 404 -9.63 1.71 3.78
N VAL A 405 -10.51 1.45 4.74
CA VAL A 405 -10.22 1.60 6.18
C VAL A 405 -10.71 0.40 6.97
N ASN A 406 -10.10 0.15 8.12
CA ASN A 406 -10.44 -0.94 9.04
C ASN A 406 -10.62 -0.40 10.47
N PRO A 407 -11.71 0.36 10.74
CA PRO A 407 -11.90 1.06 12.01
C PRO A 407 -11.97 0.12 13.22
N VAL A 408 -12.46 -1.12 13.05
CA VAL A 408 -12.50 -2.11 14.14
C VAL A 408 -11.11 -2.48 14.64
N TYR A 409 -10.11 -2.48 13.75
CA TYR A 409 -8.72 -2.70 14.11
C TYR A 409 -8.04 -1.42 14.61
N SER A 410 -8.28 -0.28 13.96
CA SER A 410 -7.42 0.89 14.10
C SER A 410 -7.98 2.05 14.92
N LEU A 411 -9.29 2.08 15.24
CA LEU A 411 -9.84 3.14 16.09
C LEU A 411 -9.47 2.94 17.57
N PRO A 412 -9.21 4.03 18.30
CA PRO A 412 -9.27 3.98 19.75
C PRO A 412 -10.72 3.71 20.19
N PHE A 413 -10.90 2.86 21.20
CA PHE A 413 -12.22 2.44 21.70
C PHE A 413 -13.11 1.81 20.60
N ALA A 414 -12.52 0.91 19.80
CA ALA A 414 -13.19 0.24 18.69
C ALA A 414 -14.48 -0.50 19.10
N GLU A 415 -14.63 -0.88 20.37
CA GLU A 415 -15.86 -1.49 20.89
C GLU A 415 -17.08 -0.58 20.68
N GLU A 416 -16.93 0.73 20.85
CA GLU A 416 -18.02 1.70 20.63
C GLU A 416 -18.45 1.75 19.15
N PHE A 417 -17.50 1.61 18.23
CA PHE A 417 -17.77 1.52 16.81
C PHE A 417 -18.52 0.22 16.48
N VAL A 418 -18.10 -0.91 17.05
CA VAL A 418 -18.76 -2.22 16.87
C VAL A 418 -20.21 -2.19 17.39
N GLU A 419 -20.45 -1.61 18.57
CA GLU A 419 -21.81 -1.47 19.10
C GLU A 419 -22.67 -0.53 18.25
N GLY A 420 -22.08 0.53 17.71
CA GLY A 420 -22.74 1.39 16.73
C GLY A 420 -23.09 0.63 15.45
N LEU A 421 -22.16 -0.16 14.92
CA LEU A 421 -22.32 -0.88 13.65
C LEU A 421 -23.47 -1.89 13.70
N LYS A 422 -23.69 -2.54 14.84
CA LYS A 422 -24.82 -3.46 15.06
C LYS A 422 -26.19 -2.79 14.96
N LYS A 423 -26.26 -1.45 15.10
CA LYS A 423 -27.50 -0.67 15.03
C LYS A 423 -27.77 -0.11 13.63
N VAL A 424 -26.82 -0.25 12.69
CA VAL A 424 -26.95 0.25 11.32
C VAL A 424 -27.63 -0.82 10.45
N ASP A 425 -28.70 -0.45 9.75
CA ASP A 425 -29.51 -1.39 8.95
C ASP A 425 -28.74 -1.97 7.74
N LEU A 426 -27.85 -1.16 7.17
CA LEU A 426 -27.00 -1.55 6.04
C LEU A 426 -25.54 -1.19 6.30
N SER A 427 -24.68 -2.19 6.37
CA SER A 427 -23.22 -2.03 6.41
C SER A 427 -22.56 -2.76 5.24
N VAL A 428 -21.72 -2.03 4.48
CA VAL A 428 -20.98 -2.56 3.33
C VAL A 428 -19.50 -2.24 3.50
N ALA A 429 -18.64 -3.25 3.48
CA ALA A 429 -17.19 -3.08 3.45
C ALA A 429 -16.64 -3.36 2.05
N PHE A 430 -15.91 -2.40 1.48
CA PHE A 430 -15.12 -2.59 0.27
C PHE A 430 -13.70 -2.95 0.69
N SER A 431 -13.35 -4.22 0.63
CA SER A 431 -12.05 -4.72 1.12
C SER A 431 -11.48 -5.84 0.26
N MET A 432 -10.15 -5.85 0.14
CA MET A 432 -9.42 -6.92 -0.53
C MET A 432 -9.36 -8.20 0.32
N LYS A 433 -9.71 -8.13 1.62
CA LYS A 433 -9.63 -9.24 2.57
C LYS A 433 -10.83 -9.22 3.51
N LYS A 434 -11.08 -10.36 4.18
CA LYS A 434 -12.01 -10.43 5.31
C LYS A 434 -11.33 -9.94 6.59
N ASP A 435 -11.07 -8.65 6.65
CA ASP A 435 -10.52 -7.98 7.82
C ASP A 435 -11.55 -7.85 8.96
N GLU A 436 -11.10 -7.34 10.11
CA GLU A 436 -11.88 -7.20 11.34
C GLU A 436 -13.17 -6.40 11.13
N THR A 437 -13.16 -5.39 10.26
CA THR A 437 -14.36 -4.59 9.94
C THR A 437 -15.25 -5.33 8.96
N ALA A 438 -14.69 -5.88 7.88
CA ALA A 438 -15.42 -6.59 6.85
C ALA A 438 -16.23 -7.77 7.41
N LEU A 439 -15.67 -8.51 8.37
CA LEU A 439 -16.33 -9.64 9.03
C LEU A 439 -17.59 -9.24 9.83
N LEU A 440 -17.71 -7.97 10.22
CA LEU A 440 -18.85 -7.45 10.98
C LEU A 440 -19.88 -6.73 10.11
N CYS A 441 -19.58 -6.51 8.82
CA CYS A 441 -20.51 -5.88 7.88
C CYS A 441 -21.52 -6.89 7.31
N ASN A 442 -22.69 -6.41 6.88
CA ASN A 442 -23.68 -7.23 6.19
C ASN A 442 -23.20 -7.66 4.81
N TYR A 443 -22.44 -6.79 4.13
CA TYR A 443 -21.92 -7.05 2.79
C TYR A 443 -20.40 -6.81 2.75
N ILE A 444 -19.70 -7.67 2.00
CA ILE A 444 -18.28 -7.51 1.69
C ILE A 444 -18.14 -7.50 0.16
N ALA A 445 -17.56 -6.42 -0.36
CA ALA A 445 -17.31 -6.19 -1.78
C ALA A 445 -15.80 -6.16 -2.07
#